data_AF-A0A2W4T4D6-F1
#
_entry.id   AF-A0A2W4T4D6-F1
#
_cell.length_a   1.000
_cell.length_b   1.000
_cell.length_c   1.000
_cell.angle_alpha   90.00
_cell.angle_beta   90.00
_cell.angle_gamma   90.00
#
_symmetry.space_group_name_H-M   'P 1'
#
loop_
_entity.id
_entity.type
_entity.pdbx_description
1 polymer ?
#
loop_
_entity_poly.entity_id
_entity_poly.type
_entity_poly.pdbx_seq_one_letter_code
_entity_poly.pdbx_strand_id
1 'polypeptide(L)'
;MNDWLTAPEALTRLRLKPQTLYAYVSRGLIETRQEAGDSRRRLYRAQDVARLEERKTRGRRHAAIAEDAISWGEPVLASGITTIARGKLWYRGQDAEQLAETARLEDVARLLWDCGSQRFPPLMTPMPDGPPLKRMFTAVAARAASDAPMAGRTKKALYLEAAAVLDTLVDAIAGGPGEGPIHQRLAQAWGCGDAGPDLIRRALVLLADHELNASTFAVRVTASTRASLAACMMAGLAALSGPLHGGMARRVLGLMRDAQADGIAAAVSQRLTVGAGVPGFGHPLYPDGDPRARSLLAGFEVPAAYAEARAVIVRLTGAEPNIDFALTALGAHLQLDEDIPFQIFAAARATGWLAHALEQNETGRLIRPRARYTGPPPGPLQQATT
;
A
#
# COMPACT_ATOMS: atom_id res chain seq x y z
N MET A 1 1.37 3.64 33.40
CA MET A 1 2.71 3.03 33.55
C MET A 1 3.74 4.11 33.30
N ASN A 2 4.86 4.13 34.02
CA ASN A 2 5.86 5.20 33.90
C ASN A 2 6.42 5.24 32.47
N ASP A 3 6.27 6.37 31.77
CA ASP A 3 6.67 6.53 30.36
C ASP A 3 8.20 6.52 30.15
N TRP A 4 8.96 6.63 31.24
CA TRP A 4 10.41 6.80 31.24
C TRP A 4 11.06 5.95 32.33
N LEU A 5 12.19 5.33 32.01
CA LEU A 5 12.98 4.45 32.86
C LEU A 5 14.34 5.07 33.17
N THR A 6 14.88 4.79 34.34
CA THR A 6 16.27 5.11 34.68
C THR A 6 17.26 4.17 33.97
N ALA A 7 18.54 4.56 33.91
CA ALA A 7 19.58 3.72 33.30
C ALA A 7 19.66 2.32 33.96
N PRO A 8 19.64 2.17 35.31
CA PRO A 8 19.67 0.85 35.94
C PRO A 8 18.45 -0.02 35.59
N GLU A 9 17.26 0.58 35.49
CA GLU A 9 16.03 -0.14 35.11
C GLU A 9 16.10 -0.63 33.66
N ALA A 10 16.53 0.23 32.73
CA ALA A 10 16.70 -0.13 31.32
C ALA A 10 17.76 -1.23 31.13
N LEU A 11 18.88 -1.16 31.86
CA LEU A 11 19.94 -2.18 31.82
C LEU A 11 19.47 -3.52 32.36
N THR A 12 18.74 -3.51 33.48
CA THR A 12 18.19 -4.72 34.11
C THR A 12 17.18 -5.39 33.19
N ARG A 13 16.26 -4.61 32.64
CA ARG A 13 15.19 -5.09 31.75
C ARG A 13 15.74 -5.68 30.46
N LEU A 14 16.69 -5.00 29.81
CA LEU A 14 17.31 -5.49 28.58
C LEU A 14 18.41 -6.53 28.82
N ARG A 15 18.86 -6.74 30.06
CA ARG A 15 20.03 -7.54 30.43
C ARG A 15 21.26 -7.15 29.60
N LEU A 16 21.65 -5.87 29.66
CA LEU A 16 22.75 -5.29 28.88
C LEU A 16 23.82 -4.66 29.78
N LYS A 17 25.02 -4.44 29.20
CA LYS A 17 26.07 -3.62 29.82
C LYS A 17 25.83 -2.13 29.49
N PRO A 18 26.27 -1.19 30.35
CA PRO A 18 26.12 0.25 30.13
C PRO A 18 26.54 0.72 28.72
N GLN A 19 27.67 0.22 28.23
CA GLN A 19 28.21 0.55 26.91
C GLN A 19 27.23 0.23 25.77
N THR A 20 26.49 -0.88 25.86
CA THR A 20 25.50 -1.28 24.84
C THR A 20 24.26 -0.41 24.89
N LEU A 21 23.83 -0.01 26.09
CA LEU A 21 22.71 0.92 26.24
C LEU A 21 23.03 2.28 25.60
N TYR A 22 24.25 2.81 25.80
CA TYR A 22 24.68 4.04 25.13
C TYR A 22 24.76 3.90 23.61
N ALA A 23 25.21 2.75 23.11
CA ALA A 23 25.23 2.49 21.67
C ALA A 23 23.82 2.48 21.04
N TYR A 24 22.82 1.98 21.77
CA TYR A 24 21.43 2.01 21.31
C TYR A 24 20.86 3.43 21.24
N VAL A 25 21.17 4.27 22.21
CA VAL A 25 20.81 5.70 22.17
C VAL A 25 21.50 6.40 21.01
N SER A 26 22.81 6.19 20.81
CA SER A 26 23.57 6.81 19.71
C SER A 26 23.07 6.41 18.31
N ARG A 27 22.45 5.22 18.19
CA ARG A 27 21.86 4.73 16.95
C ARG A 27 20.38 5.10 16.79
N GLY A 28 19.84 5.91 17.71
CA GLY A 28 18.44 6.34 17.69
C GLY A 28 17.43 5.23 18.01
N LEU A 29 17.87 4.13 18.63
CA LEU A 29 17.01 2.98 18.95
C LEU A 29 16.27 3.14 20.29
N ILE A 30 16.75 4.01 21.17
CA ILE A 30 16.09 4.36 22.43
C ILE A 30 16.12 5.87 22.57
N GLU A 31 14.94 6.48 22.65
CA GLU A 31 14.82 7.90 22.95
C GLU A 31 15.24 8.19 24.39
N THR A 32 15.95 9.31 24.59
CA THR A 32 16.37 9.75 25.93
C THR A 32 15.97 11.19 26.22
N ARG A 33 15.64 11.48 27.48
CA ARG A 33 15.38 12.82 27.99
C ARG A 33 16.18 13.08 29.25
N GLN A 34 16.48 14.34 29.55
CA GLN A 34 17.05 14.71 30.85
C GLN A 34 16.01 14.57 31.96
N GLU A 35 16.45 14.15 33.14
CA GLU A 35 15.62 14.09 34.34
C GLU A 35 15.38 15.51 34.88
N ALA A 36 14.14 15.81 35.27
CA ALA A 36 13.81 17.12 35.82
C ALA A 36 14.48 17.30 37.19
N GLY A 37 15.42 18.24 37.30
CA GLY A 37 16.14 18.55 38.54
C GLY A 37 17.58 18.04 38.63
N ASP A 38 18.05 17.20 37.70
CA ASP A 38 19.45 16.77 37.63
C ASP A 38 19.92 16.64 36.17
N SER A 39 20.69 17.64 35.70
CA SER A 39 21.18 17.71 34.32
C SER A 39 22.19 16.61 33.97
N ARG A 40 22.70 15.86 34.95
CA ARG A 40 23.64 14.74 34.73
C ARG A 40 22.93 13.40 34.56
N ARG A 41 21.63 13.31 34.85
CA ARG A 41 20.85 12.07 34.75
C ARG A 41 19.97 12.05 33.51
N ARG A 42 19.97 10.90 32.83
CA ARG A 42 19.16 10.65 31.63
C ARG A 42 18.16 9.55 31.90
N LEU A 43 16.95 9.76 31.40
CA LEU A 43 15.87 8.80 31.37
C LEU A 43 15.72 8.24 29.95
N TYR A 44 15.21 7.01 29.87
CA TYR A 44 15.12 6.20 28.66
C TYR A 44 13.66 5.84 28.43
N ARG A 45 13.16 6.02 27.21
CA ARG A 45 11.73 5.81 26.92
C ARG A 45 11.33 4.35 27.12
N ALA A 46 10.34 4.10 27.99
CA ALA A 46 9.96 2.75 28.40
C ALA A 46 9.47 1.88 27.23
N GLN A 47 8.79 2.49 26.25
CA GLN A 47 8.27 1.82 25.07
C GLN A 47 9.39 1.30 24.14
N ASP A 48 10.46 2.06 23.95
CA ASP A 48 11.59 1.64 23.12
C ASP A 48 12.37 0.50 23.79
N VAL A 49 12.52 0.58 25.12
CA VAL A 49 13.10 -0.51 25.93
C VAL A 49 12.27 -1.78 25.82
N ALA A 50 10.93 -1.70 25.93
CA ALA A 50 10.05 -2.86 25.76
C ALA A 50 10.14 -3.47 24.35
N ARG A 51 10.18 -2.63 23.30
CA ARG A 51 10.34 -3.08 21.91
C ARG A 51 11.64 -3.87 21.70
N LEU A 52 12.74 -3.43 22.32
CA LEU A 52 14.03 -4.12 22.25
C LEU A 52 14.07 -5.40 23.08
N GLU A 53 13.36 -5.43 24.21
CA GLU A 53 13.18 -6.63 25.04
C GLU A 53 12.44 -7.73 24.26
N GLU A 54 11.34 -7.38 23.59
CA GLU A 54 10.59 -8.29 22.72
C GLU A 54 11.42 -8.79 21.53
N ARG A 55 12.26 -7.93 20.94
CA ARG A 55 13.18 -8.33 19.87
C ARG A 55 14.21 -9.35 20.35
N LYS A 56 14.70 -9.21 21.59
CA LYS A 56 15.71 -10.11 22.18
C LYS A 56 15.13 -11.48 22.54
N THR A 57 13.88 -11.55 22.98
CA THR A 57 13.17 -12.82 23.20
C THR A 57 12.81 -13.53 21.89
N ARG A 58 12.55 -12.80 20.81
CA ARG A 58 12.34 -13.36 19.45
C ARG A 58 13.64 -13.76 18.72
N GLY A 59 14.79 -13.21 19.11
CA GLY A 59 16.07 -13.30 18.40
C GLY A 59 16.81 -14.65 18.36
N ARG A 60 16.14 -15.81 18.49
CA ARG A 60 16.81 -17.14 18.43
C ARG A 60 16.31 -18.12 17.37
N ARG A 61 15.51 -17.71 16.37
CA ARG A 61 15.17 -18.58 15.23
C ARG A 61 15.20 -17.79 13.91
N HIS A 62 16.24 -17.99 13.10
CA HIS A 62 16.36 -17.39 11.76
C HIS A 62 15.14 -17.63 10.84
N ALA A 63 14.40 -18.72 11.06
CA ALA A 63 13.16 -19.00 10.32
C ALA A 63 11.99 -18.07 10.71
N ALA A 64 11.90 -17.62 11.98
CA ALA A 64 10.87 -16.69 12.43
C ALA A 64 11.07 -15.29 11.86
N ILE A 65 12.32 -14.89 11.60
CA ILE A 65 12.66 -13.57 11.03
C ILE A 65 12.11 -13.43 9.60
N ALA A 66 12.19 -14.47 8.77
CA ALA A 66 11.66 -14.43 7.41
C ALA A 66 10.12 -14.50 7.36
N GLU A 67 9.51 -15.23 8.30
CA GLU A 67 8.05 -15.35 8.43
C GLU A 67 7.44 -14.02 8.94
N ASP A 68 8.04 -13.42 9.97
CA ASP A 68 7.65 -12.11 10.50
C ASP A 68 7.86 -11.00 9.46
N ALA A 69 8.94 -11.05 8.67
CA ALA A 69 9.22 -10.04 7.66
C ALA A 69 8.22 -9.98 6.49
N ILE A 70 7.46 -11.06 6.24
CA ILE A 70 6.40 -11.10 5.21
C ILE A 70 5.06 -10.56 5.75
N SER A 71 4.86 -10.52 7.08
CA SER A 71 3.64 -10.03 7.73
C SER A 71 3.92 -8.78 8.56
N TRP A 72 4.02 -7.63 7.90
CA TRP A 72 4.25 -6.32 8.53
C TRP A 72 5.57 -6.21 9.32
N GLY A 73 6.54 -7.11 9.10
CA GLY A 73 7.85 -7.10 9.75
C GLY A 73 8.89 -6.20 9.06
N GLU A 74 10.18 -6.48 9.29
CA GLU A 74 11.27 -5.66 8.72
C GLU A 74 11.26 -5.70 7.17
N PRO A 75 11.61 -4.59 6.49
CA PRO A 75 11.63 -4.54 5.02
C PRO A 75 12.46 -5.66 4.40
N VAL A 76 11.82 -6.48 3.57
CA VAL A 76 12.45 -7.66 2.92
C VAL A 76 13.19 -7.33 1.62
N LEU A 77 12.86 -6.22 0.97
CA LEU A 77 13.49 -5.78 -0.28
C LEU A 77 13.83 -4.29 -0.20
N ALA A 78 15.02 -3.92 -0.70
CA ALA A 78 15.35 -2.52 -0.88
C ALA A 78 14.48 -1.90 -1.99
N SER A 79 14.07 -0.65 -1.78
CA SER A 79 13.38 0.17 -2.77
C SER A 79 13.71 1.65 -2.56
N GLY A 80 13.87 2.39 -3.67
CA GLY A 80 14.01 3.84 -3.70
C GLY A 80 12.73 4.56 -4.15
N ILE A 81 11.60 3.86 -4.27
CA ILE A 81 10.35 4.37 -4.83
C ILE A 81 9.52 5.07 -3.76
N THR A 82 9.22 4.38 -2.66
CA THR A 82 8.33 4.87 -1.61
C THR A 82 8.82 4.50 -0.23
N THR A 83 8.60 5.39 0.73
CA THR A 83 8.81 5.09 2.15
C THR A 83 7.73 5.72 3.00
N ILE A 84 7.46 5.11 4.16
CA ILE A 84 6.59 5.66 5.19
C ILE A 84 7.48 6.06 6.36
N ALA A 85 7.53 7.35 6.63
CA ALA A 85 8.39 7.91 7.65
C ALA A 85 7.72 9.13 8.28
N ARG A 86 7.84 9.26 9.61
CA ARG A 86 7.32 10.40 10.37
C ARG A 86 5.80 10.60 10.17
N GLY A 87 5.04 9.50 10.12
CA GLY A 87 3.59 9.53 9.92
C GLY A 87 3.13 9.97 8.52
N LYS A 88 4.05 10.02 7.55
CA LYS A 88 3.79 10.48 6.18
C LYS A 88 4.20 9.44 5.14
N LEU A 89 3.60 9.56 3.96
CA LEU A 89 3.94 8.78 2.77
C LEU A 89 4.82 9.63 1.85
N TRP A 90 5.96 9.07 1.45
CA TRP A 90 6.95 9.77 0.62
C TRP A 90 7.18 9.03 -0.68
N TYR A 91 7.02 9.73 -1.81
CA TYR A 91 7.34 9.25 -3.15
C TYR A 91 8.69 9.84 -3.58
N ARG A 92 9.72 9.00 -3.66
CA ARG A 92 11.11 9.43 -3.96
C ARG A 92 11.56 10.67 -3.16
N GLY A 93 11.21 10.69 -1.87
CA GLY A 93 11.54 11.79 -0.96
C GLY A 93 10.61 13.00 -1.01
N GLN A 94 9.56 13.00 -1.84
CA GLN A 94 8.54 14.04 -1.90
C GLN A 94 7.28 13.61 -1.14
N ASP A 95 6.67 14.52 -0.39
CA ASP A 95 5.48 14.24 0.41
C ASP A 95 4.27 14.00 -0.50
N ALA A 96 3.64 12.83 -0.37
CA ALA A 96 2.47 12.45 -1.18
C ALA A 96 1.26 13.36 -0.92
N GLU A 97 1.09 13.90 0.31
CA GLU A 97 0.00 14.82 0.62
C GLU A 97 0.19 16.16 -0.12
N GLN A 98 1.43 16.65 -0.22
CA GLN A 98 1.77 17.87 -0.95
C GLN A 98 1.65 17.68 -2.47
N LEU A 99 2.14 16.54 -2.99
CA LEU A 99 1.96 16.21 -4.41
C LEU A 99 0.47 16.16 -4.78
N ALA A 100 -0.38 15.63 -3.90
CA ALA A 100 -1.81 15.52 -4.15
C ALA A 100 -2.52 16.87 -4.30
N GLU A 101 -1.92 17.98 -3.85
CA GLU A 101 -2.53 19.31 -4.01
C GLU A 101 -2.60 19.73 -5.49
N THR A 102 -1.58 19.45 -6.29
CA THR A 102 -1.52 19.96 -7.68
C THR A 102 -1.06 18.95 -8.74
N ALA A 103 -0.33 17.89 -8.34
CA ALA A 103 0.23 16.95 -9.30
C ALA A 103 -0.87 16.09 -9.95
N ARG A 104 -0.62 15.64 -11.18
CA ARG A 104 -1.43 14.64 -11.87
C ARG A 104 -0.82 13.26 -11.66
N LEU A 105 -1.58 12.20 -11.95
CA LEU A 105 -1.05 10.84 -11.87
C LEU A 105 0.16 10.66 -12.79
N GLU A 106 0.15 11.31 -13.95
CA GLU A 106 1.23 11.32 -14.93
C GLU A 106 2.50 12.03 -14.42
N ASP A 107 2.36 13.07 -13.59
CA ASP A 107 3.49 13.71 -12.91
C ASP A 107 4.11 12.74 -11.89
N VAL A 108 3.27 12.09 -11.10
CA VAL A 108 3.71 11.10 -10.10
C VAL A 108 4.31 9.88 -10.78
N ALA A 109 3.77 9.44 -11.90
CA ALA A 109 4.33 8.35 -12.69
C ALA A 109 5.74 8.71 -13.21
N ARG A 110 5.94 9.93 -13.72
CA ARG A 110 7.28 10.41 -14.11
C ARG A 110 8.26 10.40 -12.94
N LEU A 111 7.81 10.82 -11.77
CA LEU A 111 8.59 10.78 -10.54
C LEU A 111 8.94 9.34 -10.17
N LEU A 112 7.94 8.47 -10.00
CA LEU A 112 8.15 7.09 -9.55
C LEU A 112 8.97 6.27 -10.55
N TRP A 113 8.83 6.50 -11.85
CA TRP A 113 9.59 5.79 -12.90
C TRP A 113 10.97 6.37 -13.17
N ASP A 114 11.33 7.50 -12.55
CA ASP A 114 12.60 8.21 -12.74
C ASP A 114 12.91 8.48 -14.24
N CYS A 115 11.91 9.01 -14.95
CA CYS A 115 11.99 9.20 -16.40
C CYS A 115 11.97 10.67 -16.86
N GLY A 116 12.06 11.62 -15.93
CA GLY A 116 12.16 13.05 -16.25
C GLY A 116 10.89 13.60 -16.91
N SER A 117 11.03 14.31 -18.03
CA SER A 117 9.93 15.03 -18.71
C SER A 117 9.31 14.27 -19.89
N GLN A 118 9.43 12.94 -19.92
CA GLN A 118 8.90 12.15 -21.03
C GLN A 118 7.37 12.25 -21.11
N ARG A 119 6.83 12.21 -22.33
CA ARG A 119 5.38 12.32 -22.58
C ARG A 119 4.71 10.96 -22.50
N PHE A 120 3.52 10.94 -21.93
CA PHE A 120 2.61 9.79 -22.01
C PHE A 120 2.05 9.69 -23.43
N PRO A 121 2.36 8.61 -24.18
CA PRO A 121 1.78 8.42 -25.51
C PRO A 121 0.29 8.06 -25.33
N PRO A 122 -0.63 8.68 -26.09
CA PRO A 122 -2.01 8.22 -26.14
C PRO A 122 -2.06 6.88 -26.87
N LEU A 123 -2.84 5.93 -26.35
CA LEU A 123 -3.23 4.74 -27.11
C LEU A 123 -4.69 4.85 -27.54
N MET A 124 -4.96 4.32 -28.73
CA MET A 124 -6.32 4.13 -29.23
C MET A 124 -6.64 2.63 -29.27
N THR A 125 -6.34 1.92 -28.19
CA THR A 125 -6.55 0.46 -28.16
C THR A 125 -8.06 0.19 -28.03
N PRO A 126 -8.68 -0.56 -28.96
CA PRO A 126 -10.08 -0.96 -28.81
C PRO A 126 -10.26 -1.78 -27.53
N MET A 127 -11.25 -1.41 -26.72
CA MET A 127 -11.53 -2.11 -25.47
C MET A 127 -12.53 -3.24 -25.67
N PRO A 128 -12.33 -4.39 -24.99
CA PRO A 128 -13.29 -5.50 -25.05
C PRO A 128 -14.59 -5.13 -24.35
N ASP A 129 -15.69 -5.78 -24.72
CA ASP A 129 -16.99 -5.58 -24.06
C ASP A 129 -17.07 -6.21 -22.67
N GLY A 130 -17.97 -5.65 -21.85
CA GLY A 130 -18.34 -6.17 -20.53
C GLY A 130 -17.96 -5.23 -19.38
N PRO A 131 -18.12 -5.68 -18.13
CA PRO A 131 -17.88 -4.84 -16.96
C PRO A 131 -16.40 -4.46 -16.81
N PRO A 132 -16.08 -3.32 -16.15
CA PRO A 132 -14.72 -2.79 -16.06
C PRO A 132 -13.66 -3.82 -15.65
N LEU A 133 -13.94 -4.63 -14.61
CA LEU A 133 -13.00 -5.65 -14.14
C LEU A 133 -12.65 -6.69 -15.23
N LYS A 134 -13.65 -7.14 -16.00
CA LYS A 134 -13.42 -8.07 -17.12
C LYS A 134 -12.55 -7.41 -18.18
N ARG A 135 -12.81 -6.13 -18.49
CA ARG A 135 -12.02 -5.39 -19.49
C ARG A 135 -10.56 -5.24 -19.06
N MET A 136 -10.33 -4.88 -17.79
CA MET A 136 -9.00 -4.75 -17.21
C MET A 136 -8.20 -6.05 -17.37
N PHE A 137 -8.77 -7.19 -16.94
CA PHE A 137 -8.09 -8.49 -17.06
C PHE A 137 -7.86 -8.88 -18.52
N THR A 138 -8.86 -8.68 -19.39
CA THR A 138 -8.77 -9.10 -20.80
C THR A 138 -7.71 -8.28 -21.55
N ALA A 139 -7.73 -6.96 -21.41
CA ALA A 139 -6.79 -6.07 -22.09
C ALA A 139 -5.35 -6.28 -21.61
N VAL A 140 -5.14 -6.38 -20.29
CA VAL A 140 -3.81 -6.64 -19.71
C VAL A 140 -3.32 -8.04 -20.08
N ALA A 141 -4.21 -9.04 -20.17
CA ALA A 141 -3.83 -10.39 -20.59
C ALA A 141 -3.40 -10.49 -22.04
N ALA A 142 -4.11 -9.82 -22.95
CA ALA A 142 -3.72 -9.75 -24.36
C ALA A 142 -2.31 -9.15 -24.51
N ARG A 143 -1.99 -8.11 -23.73
CA ARG A 143 -0.65 -7.53 -23.68
C ARG A 143 0.38 -8.45 -23.04
N ALA A 144 0.06 -9.09 -21.92
CA ALA A 144 0.99 -10.00 -21.25
C ALA A 144 1.42 -11.18 -22.13
N ALA A 145 0.55 -11.62 -23.05
CA ALA A 145 0.83 -12.68 -24.01
C ALA A 145 1.65 -12.24 -25.23
N SER A 146 1.75 -10.93 -25.51
CA SER A 146 2.33 -10.39 -26.75
C SER A 146 3.50 -9.43 -26.54
N ASP A 147 3.52 -8.68 -25.43
CA ASP A 147 4.57 -7.71 -25.10
C ASP A 147 5.91 -8.42 -24.82
N ALA A 148 6.98 -7.85 -25.34
CA ALA A 148 8.32 -8.40 -25.19
C ALA A 148 8.84 -8.35 -23.74
N PRO A 149 9.64 -9.33 -23.30
CA PRO A 149 10.34 -9.30 -22.02
C PRO A 149 11.12 -8.00 -21.79
N MET A 150 11.28 -7.58 -20.53
CA MET A 150 12.02 -6.35 -20.19
C MET A 150 13.54 -6.45 -20.45
N ALA A 151 14.09 -7.67 -20.46
CA ALA A 151 15.53 -7.89 -20.57
C ALA A 151 16.12 -7.33 -21.87
N GLY A 152 17.23 -6.59 -21.75
CA GLY A 152 17.95 -6.02 -22.91
C GLY A 152 17.33 -4.74 -23.50
N ARG A 153 16.19 -4.27 -22.96
CA ARG A 153 15.52 -3.06 -23.45
C ARG A 153 16.11 -1.80 -22.81
N THR A 154 16.10 -0.70 -23.55
CA THR A 154 16.57 0.60 -23.07
C THR A 154 15.58 1.21 -22.07
N LYS A 155 16.05 2.08 -21.16
CA LYS A 155 15.19 2.82 -20.22
C LYS A 155 14.07 3.58 -20.92
N LYS A 156 14.38 4.23 -22.05
CA LYS A 156 13.38 4.95 -22.87
C LYS A 156 12.30 4.02 -23.42
N ALA A 157 12.67 2.83 -23.92
CA ALA A 157 11.71 1.87 -24.45
C ALA A 157 10.82 1.28 -23.35
N LEU A 158 11.39 1.01 -22.17
CA LEU A 158 10.64 0.54 -21.01
C LEU A 158 9.69 1.61 -20.46
N TYR A 159 10.09 2.89 -20.49
CA TYR A 159 9.20 3.99 -20.13
C TYR A 159 7.98 4.06 -21.05
N LEU A 160 8.19 4.08 -22.37
CA LEU A 160 7.09 4.18 -23.34
C LEU A 160 6.13 3.00 -23.20
N GLU A 161 6.67 1.80 -22.94
CA GLU A 161 5.86 0.62 -22.66
C GLU A 161 5.12 0.72 -21.31
N ALA A 162 5.75 1.20 -20.24
CA ALA A 162 5.08 1.42 -18.96
C ALA A 162 3.90 2.38 -19.10
N ALA A 163 4.10 3.50 -19.80
CA ALA A 163 3.04 4.45 -20.10
C ALA A 163 1.91 3.81 -20.94
N ALA A 164 2.26 3.04 -21.96
CA ALA A 164 1.30 2.29 -22.78
C ALA A 164 0.49 1.24 -21.99
N VAL A 165 1.14 0.51 -21.07
CA VAL A 165 0.48 -0.48 -20.21
C VAL A 165 -0.45 0.19 -19.20
N LEU A 166 -0.03 1.31 -18.60
CA LEU A 166 -0.89 2.11 -17.72
C LEU A 166 -2.11 2.64 -18.48
N ASP A 167 -1.89 3.21 -19.66
CA ASP A 167 -2.95 3.77 -20.50
C ASP A 167 -3.97 2.70 -20.92
N THR A 168 -3.51 1.49 -21.25
CA THR A 168 -4.37 0.34 -21.54
C THR A 168 -5.29 0.00 -20.36
N LEU A 169 -4.78 0.06 -19.11
CA LEU A 169 -5.59 -0.20 -17.93
C LEU A 169 -6.62 0.92 -17.71
N VAL A 170 -6.22 2.18 -17.91
CA VAL A 170 -7.10 3.35 -17.78
C VAL A 170 -8.22 3.29 -18.81
N ASP A 171 -7.91 2.98 -20.07
CA ASP A 171 -8.92 2.78 -21.12
C ASP A 171 -9.89 1.66 -20.77
N ALA A 172 -9.36 0.55 -20.24
CA ALA A 172 -10.20 -0.57 -19.82
C ALA A 172 -11.15 -0.16 -18.67
N ILE A 173 -10.71 0.69 -17.75
CA ILE A 173 -11.54 1.25 -16.68
C ILE A 173 -12.58 2.22 -17.27
N ALA A 174 -12.15 3.19 -18.07
CA ALA A 174 -13.00 4.20 -18.68
C ALA A 174 -14.01 3.61 -19.70
N GLY A 175 -13.74 2.42 -20.22
CA GLY A 175 -14.59 1.75 -21.21
C GLY A 175 -14.25 2.08 -22.66
N GLY A 176 -13.14 2.77 -22.91
CA GLY A 176 -12.69 3.13 -24.24
C GLY A 176 -11.48 4.05 -24.23
N PRO A 177 -10.84 4.25 -25.40
CA PRO A 177 -9.71 5.15 -25.55
C PRO A 177 -10.12 6.61 -25.30
N GLY A 178 -9.21 7.39 -24.73
CA GLY A 178 -9.43 8.81 -24.47
C GLY A 178 -8.16 9.64 -24.53
N GLU A 179 -8.31 10.93 -24.81
CA GLU A 179 -7.21 11.89 -24.81
C GLU A 179 -7.18 12.74 -23.54
N GLY A 180 -6.02 13.31 -23.25
CA GLY A 180 -5.82 14.20 -22.11
C GLY A 180 -5.54 13.48 -20.79
N PRO A 181 -5.54 14.25 -19.68
CA PRO A 181 -5.18 13.73 -18.37
C PRO A 181 -6.08 12.57 -17.90
N ILE A 182 -5.48 11.55 -17.28
CA ILE A 182 -6.15 10.33 -16.80
C ILE A 182 -7.34 10.67 -15.91
N HIS A 183 -7.19 11.60 -14.98
CA HIS A 183 -8.26 11.99 -14.06
C HIS A 183 -9.47 12.61 -14.77
N GLN A 184 -9.26 13.34 -15.87
CA GLN A 184 -10.35 13.93 -16.65
C GLN A 184 -11.08 12.85 -17.46
N ARG A 185 -10.34 11.91 -18.06
CA ARG A 185 -10.91 10.77 -18.79
C ARG A 185 -11.79 9.90 -17.88
N LEU A 186 -11.29 9.59 -16.68
CA LEU A 186 -12.05 8.83 -15.69
C LEU A 186 -13.27 9.60 -15.18
N ALA A 187 -13.12 10.89 -14.86
CA ALA A 187 -14.24 11.72 -14.45
C ALA A 187 -15.34 11.81 -15.52
N GLN A 188 -14.95 11.95 -16.79
CA GLN A 188 -15.88 11.94 -17.92
C GLN A 188 -16.59 10.59 -18.06
N ALA A 189 -15.85 9.49 -18.00
CA ALA A 189 -16.41 8.13 -18.09
C ALA A 189 -17.41 7.82 -16.97
N TRP A 190 -17.21 8.42 -15.80
CA TRP A 190 -18.08 8.25 -14.63
C TRP A 190 -19.14 9.36 -14.49
N GLY A 191 -19.26 10.27 -15.46
CA GLY A 191 -20.28 11.33 -15.44
C GLY A 191 -20.14 12.34 -14.29
N CYS A 192 -18.92 12.58 -13.83
CA CYS A 192 -18.67 13.49 -12.71
C CYS A 192 -18.90 14.96 -13.11
N GLY A 193 -19.48 15.75 -12.19
CA GLY A 193 -19.58 17.21 -12.31
C GLY A 193 -18.25 17.94 -12.09
N ASP A 194 -18.27 19.28 -12.11
CA ASP A 194 -17.09 20.15 -12.18
C ASP A 194 -16.02 19.90 -11.10
N ALA A 195 -16.40 19.54 -9.88
CA ALA A 195 -15.46 19.25 -8.79
C ALA A 195 -14.85 17.83 -8.84
N GLY A 196 -15.48 16.90 -9.57
CA GLY A 196 -15.07 15.50 -9.60
C GLY A 196 -13.67 15.24 -10.17
N PRO A 197 -13.27 15.86 -11.31
CA PRO A 197 -11.94 15.66 -11.86
C PRO A 197 -10.80 15.95 -10.88
N ASP A 198 -10.91 17.01 -10.07
CA ASP A 198 -9.85 17.36 -9.12
C ASP A 198 -9.79 16.39 -7.93
N LEU A 199 -10.94 15.96 -7.40
CA LEU A 199 -10.98 14.94 -6.34
C LEU A 199 -10.47 13.58 -6.82
N ILE A 200 -10.80 13.19 -8.05
CA ILE A 200 -10.26 11.98 -8.68
C ILE A 200 -8.74 12.11 -8.86
N ARG A 201 -8.24 13.25 -9.34
CA ARG A 201 -6.80 13.53 -9.45
C ARG A 201 -6.11 13.35 -8.10
N ARG A 202 -6.63 13.98 -7.05
CA ARG A 202 -6.10 13.90 -5.67
C ARG A 202 -6.05 12.45 -5.19
N ALA A 203 -7.14 11.70 -5.37
CA ALA A 203 -7.20 10.28 -5.00
C ALA A 203 -6.15 9.46 -5.76
N LEU A 204 -6.04 9.63 -7.08
CA LEU A 204 -5.06 8.91 -7.90
C LEU A 204 -3.62 9.15 -7.42
N VAL A 205 -3.26 10.38 -7.05
CA VAL A 205 -1.93 10.70 -6.49
C VAL A 205 -1.71 10.02 -5.13
N LEU A 206 -2.65 10.13 -4.21
CA LEU A 206 -2.53 9.55 -2.86
C LEU A 206 -2.43 8.03 -2.85
N LEU A 207 -2.93 7.37 -3.90
CA LEU A 207 -2.95 5.91 -4.05
C LEU A 207 -1.88 5.36 -5.01
N ALA A 208 -1.11 6.25 -5.66
CA ALA A 208 -0.17 5.92 -6.74
C ALA A 208 0.82 4.82 -6.36
N ASP A 209 1.33 4.84 -5.13
CA ASP A 209 2.13 3.76 -4.57
C ASP A 209 1.95 3.63 -3.05
N HIS A 210 2.28 2.46 -2.49
CA HIS A 210 2.24 2.24 -1.05
C HIS A 210 3.19 1.12 -0.62
N GLU A 211 4.48 1.25 -0.98
CA GLU A 211 5.55 0.33 -0.61
C GLU A 211 5.24 -1.12 -1.04
N LEU A 212 5.80 -2.13 -0.37
CA LEU A 212 5.79 -3.54 -0.73
C LEU A 212 4.55 -4.27 -0.19
N ASN A 213 3.37 -3.72 -0.47
CA ASN A 213 2.11 -4.42 -0.27
C ASN A 213 2.01 -5.69 -1.16
N ALA A 214 1.03 -6.57 -0.89
CA ALA A 214 0.91 -7.88 -1.53
C ALA A 214 0.93 -7.85 -3.07
N SER A 215 0.20 -6.94 -3.72
CA SER A 215 0.21 -6.83 -5.19
C SER A 215 1.54 -6.30 -5.72
N THR A 216 2.18 -5.40 -4.99
CA THR A 216 3.50 -4.88 -5.35
C THR A 216 4.58 -5.95 -5.21
N PHE A 217 4.50 -6.80 -4.18
CA PHE A 217 5.39 -7.95 -4.05
C PHE A 217 5.19 -8.96 -5.18
N ALA A 218 3.94 -9.27 -5.55
CA ALA A 218 3.63 -10.13 -6.70
C ALA A 218 4.23 -9.58 -8.01
N VAL A 219 4.12 -8.27 -8.23
CA VAL A 219 4.74 -7.56 -9.35
C VAL A 219 6.27 -7.74 -9.35
N ARG A 220 6.94 -7.55 -8.20
CA ARG A 220 8.39 -7.74 -8.10
C ARG A 220 8.79 -9.20 -8.31
N VAL A 221 8.03 -10.18 -7.82
CA VAL A 221 8.29 -11.60 -8.09
C VAL A 221 8.25 -11.86 -9.60
N THR A 222 7.22 -11.41 -10.30
CA THR A 222 7.10 -11.55 -11.76
C THR A 222 8.19 -10.81 -12.51
N ALA A 223 8.52 -9.57 -12.13
CA ALA A 223 9.61 -8.81 -12.75
C ALA A 223 10.99 -9.49 -12.56
N SER A 224 11.20 -10.19 -11.44
CA SER A 224 12.45 -10.89 -11.17
C SER A 224 12.75 -12.05 -12.13
N THR A 225 11.73 -12.55 -12.84
CA THR A 225 11.88 -13.56 -13.91
C THR A 225 12.15 -12.96 -15.29
N ARG A 226 12.26 -11.62 -15.37
CA ARG A 226 12.42 -10.83 -16.61
C ARG A 226 11.20 -10.80 -17.52
N ALA A 227 10.00 -11.06 -16.99
CA ALA A 227 8.74 -10.94 -17.73
C ALA A 227 8.52 -9.53 -18.31
N SER A 228 7.54 -9.37 -19.20
CA SER A 228 7.14 -8.06 -19.74
C SER A 228 6.47 -7.18 -18.67
N LEU A 229 6.39 -5.87 -18.91
CA LEU A 229 5.69 -4.95 -18.01
C LEU A 229 4.18 -5.27 -17.91
N ALA A 230 3.55 -5.72 -19.00
CA ALA A 230 2.16 -6.15 -18.98
C ALA A 230 1.94 -7.43 -18.14
N ALA A 231 2.86 -8.39 -18.20
CA ALA A 231 2.81 -9.57 -17.32
C ALA A 231 2.97 -9.19 -15.83
N CYS A 232 3.83 -8.21 -15.54
CA CYS A 232 3.96 -7.66 -14.20
C CYS A 232 2.66 -6.97 -13.74
N MET A 233 2.05 -6.14 -14.61
CA MET A 233 0.75 -5.51 -14.38
C MET A 233 -0.35 -6.54 -14.09
N MET A 234 -0.40 -7.64 -14.85
CA MET A 234 -1.33 -8.74 -14.61
C MET A 234 -1.17 -9.34 -13.21
N ALA A 235 0.06 -9.61 -12.78
CA ALA A 235 0.32 -10.15 -11.45
C ALA A 235 -0.15 -9.21 -10.34
N GLY A 236 0.09 -7.90 -10.50
CA GLY A 236 -0.40 -6.87 -9.59
C GLY A 236 -1.93 -6.83 -9.54
N LEU A 237 -2.58 -6.83 -10.70
CA LEU A 237 -4.04 -6.82 -10.82
C LEU A 237 -4.69 -8.07 -10.22
N ALA A 238 -4.12 -9.25 -10.49
CA ALA A 238 -4.59 -10.52 -9.93
C ALA A 238 -4.53 -10.51 -8.39
N ALA A 239 -3.39 -10.09 -7.82
CA ALA A 239 -3.25 -9.95 -6.38
C ALA A 239 -4.20 -8.88 -5.79
N LEU A 240 -4.41 -7.75 -6.48
CA LEU A 240 -5.33 -6.70 -6.05
C LEU A 240 -6.79 -7.18 -6.02
N SER A 241 -7.19 -8.05 -6.95
CA SER A 241 -8.56 -8.58 -7.00
C SER A 241 -8.96 -9.42 -5.78
N GLY A 242 -7.99 -9.83 -4.95
CA GLY A 242 -8.24 -10.59 -3.73
C GLY A 242 -9.03 -9.81 -2.66
N PRO A 243 -9.95 -10.46 -1.92
CA PRO A 243 -10.84 -9.80 -0.94
C PRO A 243 -10.13 -9.32 0.34
N LEU A 244 -8.88 -9.73 0.56
CA LEU A 244 -8.01 -9.26 1.64
C LEU A 244 -7.06 -8.14 1.21
N HIS A 245 -7.10 -7.74 -0.07
CA HIS A 245 -6.31 -6.65 -0.61
C HIS A 245 -7.22 -5.55 -1.18
N GLY A 246 -7.59 -5.60 -2.46
CA GLY A 246 -8.46 -4.59 -3.08
C GLY A 246 -9.94 -4.71 -2.70
N GLY A 247 -10.34 -5.76 -1.97
CA GLY A 247 -11.72 -5.96 -1.54
C GLY A 247 -12.18 -5.09 -0.36
N MET A 248 -11.32 -4.23 0.20
CA MET A 248 -11.65 -3.49 1.43
C MET A 248 -12.77 -2.46 1.20
N ALA A 249 -12.77 -1.74 0.07
CA ALA A 249 -13.84 -0.79 -0.25
C ALA A 249 -15.24 -1.45 -0.25
N ARG A 250 -15.39 -2.65 -0.83
CA ARG A 250 -16.66 -3.41 -0.78
C ARG A 250 -17.09 -3.78 0.63
N ARG A 251 -16.12 -4.05 1.53
CA ARG A 251 -16.40 -4.32 2.95
C ARG A 251 -16.85 -3.06 3.69
N VAL A 252 -16.30 -1.90 3.35
CA VAL A 252 -16.76 -0.61 3.88
C VAL A 252 -18.18 -0.32 3.41
N LEU A 253 -18.48 -0.49 2.11
CA LEU A 253 -19.84 -0.33 1.58
C LEU A 253 -20.83 -1.30 2.25
N GLY A 254 -20.40 -2.54 2.53
CA GLY A 254 -21.18 -3.49 3.33
C GLY A 254 -21.47 -2.97 4.74
N LEU A 255 -20.46 -2.46 5.44
CA LEU A 255 -20.63 -1.84 6.76
C LEU A 255 -21.60 -0.65 6.72
N MET A 256 -21.53 0.18 5.67
CA MET A 256 -22.44 1.33 5.52
C MET A 256 -23.88 0.89 5.27
N ARG A 257 -24.10 -0.21 4.54
CA ARG A 257 -25.44 -0.82 4.37
C ARG A 257 -25.97 -1.40 5.68
N ASP A 258 -25.14 -2.12 6.42
CA ASP A 258 -25.50 -2.63 7.76
C ASP A 258 -25.87 -1.45 8.69
N ALA A 259 -25.08 -0.37 8.65
CA ALA A 259 -25.33 0.83 9.45
C ALA A 259 -26.62 1.55 9.07
N GLN A 260 -27.01 1.54 7.79
CA GLN A 260 -28.27 2.12 7.33
C GLN A 260 -29.48 1.29 7.82
N ALA A 261 -29.35 -0.03 7.88
CA ALA A 261 -30.41 -0.93 8.32
C ALA A 261 -30.59 -0.92 9.86
N ASP A 262 -29.48 -1.06 10.60
CA ASP A 262 -29.50 -1.37 12.03
C ASP A 262 -28.93 -0.25 12.92
N GLY A 263 -28.37 0.79 12.32
CA GLY A 263 -27.62 1.85 13.00
C GLY A 263 -26.13 1.50 13.17
N ILE A 264 -25.25 2.49 13.00
CA ILE A 264 -23.80 2.25 13.00
C ILE A 264 -23.29 1.62 14.32
N ALA A 265 -23.82 2.02 15.46
CA ALA A 265 -23.38 1.50 16.75
C ALA A 265 -23.63 -0.02 16.87
N ALA A 266 -24.77 -0.50 16.36
CA ALA A 266 -25.10 -1.92 16.34
C ALA A 266 -24.21 -2.69 15.35
N ALA A 267 -24.08 -2.18 14.12
CA ALA A 267 -23.25 -2.79 13.08
C ALA A 267 -21.78 -2.96 13.50
N VAL A 268 -21.23 -1.96 14.21
CA VAL A 268 -19.86 -2.02 14.75
C VAL A 268 -19.78 -2.99 15.93
N SER A 269 -20.70 -2.92 16.89
CA SER A 269 -20.68 -3.77 18.09
C SER A 269 -20.77 -5.26 17.76
N GLN A 270 -21.58 -5.63 16.76
CA GLN A 270 -21.70 -7.01 16.29
C GLN A 270 -20.35 -7.55 15.76
N ARG A 271 -19.60 -6.73 15.03
CA ARG A 271 -18.28 -7.09 14.50
C ARG A 271 -17.24 -7.24 15.59
N LEU A 272 -17.22 -6.32 16.55
CA LEU A 272 -16.30 -6.36 17.69
C LEU A 272 -16.53 -7.59 18.57
N THR A 273 -17.78 -8.03 18.74
CA THR A 273 -18.15 -9.20 19.55
C THR A 273 -17.52 -10.50 19.03
N VAL A 274 -17.36 -10.62 17.71
CA VAL A 274 -16.73 -11.78 17.06
C VAL A 274 -15.23 -11.58 16.81
N GLY A 275 -14.63 -10.52 17.36
CA GLY A 275 -13.21 -10.20 17.19
C GLY A 275 -12.82 -9.73 15.79
N ALA A 276 -13.79 -9.32 14.97
CA ALA A 276 -13.52 -8.79 13.63
C ALA A 276 -13.15 -7.30 13.70
N GLY A 277 -12.11 -6.90 12.96
CA GLY A 277 -11.80 -5.49 12.75
C GLY A 277 -12.89 -4.75 11.98
N VAL A 278 -12.93 -3.42 12.12
CA VAL A 278 -13.90 -2.57 11.41
C VAL A 278 -13.33 -2.19 10.03
N PRO A 279 -13.99 -2.59 8.92
CA PRO A 279 -13.52 -2.25 7.57
C PRO A 279 -13.33 -0.75 7.38
N GLY A 280 -12.21 -0.35 6.77
CA GLY A 280 -11.92 1.06 6.49
C GLY A 280 -11.33 1.86 7.67
N PHE A 281 -11.03 1.22 8.80
CA PHE A 281 -10.48 1.87 9.98
C PHE A 281 -9.22 1.19 10.49
N GLY A 282 -8.27 2.01 10.96
CA GLY A 282 -6.96 1.58 11.41
C GLY A 282 -6.04 1.16 10.25
N HIS A 283 -4.74 1.30 10.48
CA HIS A 283 -3.73 0.86 9.54
C HIS A 283 -2.41 0.55 10.26
N PRO A 284 -1.79 -0.64 10.09
CA PRO A 284 -0.57 -1.01 10.81
C PRO A 284 0.60 -0.05 10.63
N LEU A 285 0.75 0.52 9.43
CA LEU A 285 1.79 1.52 9.12
C LEU A 285 1.45 2.96 9.56
N TYR A 286 0.20 3.20 9.97
CA TYR A 286 -0.29 4.51 10.40
C TYR A 286 -1.09 4.39 11.71
N PRO A 287 -0.41 4.09 12.83
CA PRO A 287 -1.08 3.91 14.12
C PRO A 287 -1.84 5.18 14.58
N ASP A 288 -1.37 6.36 14.17
CA ASP A 288 -1.96 7.66 14.50
C ASP A 288 -2.92 8.19 13.40
N GLY A 289 -3.31 7.34 12.45
CA GLY A 289 -4.24 7.66 11.35
C GLY A 289 -3.58 7.82 9.99
N ASP A 290 -4.28 7.38 8.94
CA ASP A 290 -3.78 7.34 7.56
C ASP A 290 -3.71 8.77 6.95
N PRO A 291 -2.51 9.28 6.62
CA PRO A 291 -2.35 10.62 6.05
C PRO A 291 -3.10 10.78 4.73
N ARG A 292 -3.20 9.71 3.93
CA ARG A 292 -3.92 9.73 2.65
C ARG A 292 -5.41 9.92 2.86
N ALA A 293 -5.97 9.22 3.84
CA ALA A 293 -7.39 9.31 4.16
C ALA A 293 -7.75 10.70 4.64
N ARG A 294 -6.97 11.24 5.58
CA ARG A 294 -7.12 12.60 6.10
C ARG A 294 -7.03 13.63 4.98
N SER A 295 -6.01 13.51 4.12
CA SER A 295 -5.81 14.41 2.99
C SER A 295 -6.98 14.35 2.00
N LEU A 296 -7.48 13.17 1.66
CA LEU A 296 -8.59 13.03 0.72
C LEU A 296 -9.91 13.57 1.30
N LEU A 297 -10.24 13.20 2.54
CA LEU A 297 -11.46 13.65 3.23
C LEU A 297 -11.51 15.16 3.44
N ALA A 298 -10.36 15.84 3.54
CA ALA A 298 -10.31 17.29 3.63
C ALA A 298 -10.68 18.01 2.32
N GLY A 299 -10.75 17.29 1.20
CA GLY A 299 -11.04 17.87 -0.11
C GLY A 299 -12.52 18.09 -0.42
N PHE A 300 -13.44 17.53 0.38
CA PHE A 300 -14.88 17.59 0.11
C PHE A 300 -15.72 17.54 1.40
N GLU A 301 -16.99 17.93 1.29
CA GLU A 301 -17.93 17.76 2.39
C GLU A 301 -18.31 16.29 2.55
N VAL A 302 -17.84 15.68 3.64
CA VAL A 302 -18.08 14.27 3.95
C VAL A 302 -19.59 14.05 4.17
N PRO A 303 -20.23 13.10 3.44
CA PRO A 303 -21.65 12.83 3.60
C PRO A 303 -22.01 12.49 5.06
N ALA A 304 -23.19 12.94 5.51
CA ALA A 304 -23.62 12.84 6.91
C ALA A 304 -23.50 11.43 7.50
N ALA A 305 -23.91 10.41 6.74
CA ALA A 305 -23.80 9.00 7.15
C ALA A 305 -22.33 8.57 7.40
N TYR A 306 -21.40 9.02 6.57
CA TYR A 306 -19.96 8.76 6.76
C TYR A 306 -19.40 9.56 7.94
N ALA A 307 -19.83 10.81 8.13
CA ALA A 307 -19.41 11.62 9.27
C ALA A 307 -19.87 11.00 10.60
N GLU A 308 -21.12 10.56 10.69
CA GLU A 308 -21.65 9.81 11.82
C GLU A 308 -20.88 8.51 12.03
N ALA A 309 -20.67 7.74 10.96
CA ALA A 309 -19.97 6.47 11.06
C ALA A 309 -18.55 6.62 11.61
N ARG A 310 -17.81 7.61 11.10
CA ARG A 310 -16.49 7.99 11.62
C ARG A 310 -16.56 8.31 13.12
N ALA A 311 -17.47 9.19 13.53
CA ALA A 311 -17.56 9.62 14.93
C ALA A 311 -17.83 8.44 15.87
N VAL A 312 -18.74 7.54 15.50
CA VAL A 312 -19.10 6.38 16.32
C VAL A 312 -17.97 5.34 16.35
N ILE A 313 -17.34 5.03 15.21
CA ILE A 313 -16.27 4.04 15.15
C ILE A 313 -15.03 4.53 15.92
N VAL A 314 -14.63 5.78 15.76
CA VAL A 314 -13.51 6.37 16.51
C VAL A 314 -13.80 6.31 18.00
N ARG A 315 -15.01 6.67 18.44
CA ARG A 315 -15.40 6.58 19.86
C ARG A 315 -15.33 5.16 20.41
N LEU A 316 -15.75 4.16 19.63
CA LEU A 316 -15.82 2.76 20.08
C LEU A 316 -14.49 2.01 20.01
N THR A 317 -13.61 2.38 19.07
CA THR A 317 -12.40 1.60 18.75
C THR A 317 -11.10 2.38 18.91
N GLY A 318 -11.15 3.71 18.93
CA GLY A 318 -9.97 4.57 18.83
C GLY A 318 -9.29 4.57 17.46
N ALA A 319 -9.76 3.78 16.50
CA ALA A 319 -9.16 3.67 15.18
C ALA A 319 -9.64 4.82 14.27
N GLU A 320 -8.69 5.49 13.61
CA GLU A 320 -8.99 6.52 12.59
C GLU A 320 -9.30 5.89 11.22
N PRO A 321 -10.04 6.61 10.34
CA PRO A 321 -10.29 6.16 8.98
C PRO A 321 -9.00 5.94 8.18
N ASN A 322 -9.02 4.92 7.33
CA ASN A 322 -7.99 4.69 6.33
C ASN A 322 -8.47 5.07 4.92
N ILE A 323 -7.57 4.93 3.93
CA ILE A 323 -7.85 5.38 2.56
C ILE A 323 -9.07 4.69 1.93
N ASP A 324 -9.39 3.44 2.31
CA ASP A 324 -10.55 2.72 1.76
C ASP A 324 -11.86 3.36 2.20
N PHE A 325 -11.96 3.80 3.46
CA PHE A 325 -13.11 4.56 3.95
C PHE A 325 -13.24 5.90 3.23
N ALA A 326 -12.11 6.59 3.02
CA ALA A 326 -12.09 7.87 2.32
C ALA A 326 -12.53 7.72 0.85
N LEU A 327 -12.13 6.64 0.17
CA LEU A 327 -12.55 6.35 -1.20
C LEU A 327 -14.05 6.06 -1.30
N THR A 328 -14.62 5.30 -0.36
CA THR A 328 -16.07 5.05 -0.35
C THR A 328 -16.87 6.30 0.00
N ALA A 329 -16.34 7.14 0.90
CA ALA A 329 -16.93 8.44 1.21
C ALA A 329 -16.90 9.38 0.00
N LEU A 330 -15.79 9.37 -0.75
CA LEU A 330 -15.68 10.10 -2.03
C LEU A 330 -16.70 9.58 -3.05
N GLY A 331 -16.84 8.25 -3.17
CA GLY A 331 -17.84 7.63 -4.04
C GLY A 331 -19.25 8.08 -3.70
N ALA A 332 -19.61 8.13 -2.41
CA ALA A 332 -20.91 8.64 -1.97
C ALA A 332 -21.07 10.15 -2.23
N HIS A 333 -20.02 10.96 -2.03
CA HIS A 333 -20.05 12.40 -2.30
C HIS A 333 -20.26 12.70 -3.79
N LEU A 334 -19.58 11.97 -4.67
CA LEU A 334 -19.66 12.12 -6.13
C LEU A 334 -20.78 11.29 -6.79
N GLN A 335 -21.57 10.55 -6.00
CA GLN A 335 -22.65 9.66 -6.48
C GLN A 335 -22.17 8.61 -7.50
N LEU A 336 -21.02 8.01 -7.22
CA LEU A 336 -20.35 7.02 -8.07
C LEU A 336 -20.85 5.60 -7.78
N ASP A 337 -20.80 4.75 -8.79
CA ASP A 337 -21.06 3.31 -8.66
C ASP A 337 -20.15 2.64 -7.62
N GLU A 338 -20.66 1.61 -6.95
CA GLU A 338 -19.99 0.88 -5.86
C GLU A 338 -18.63 0.28 -6.23
N ASP A 339 -18.38 0.02 -7.52
CA ASP A 339 -17.13 -0.53 -8.02
C ASP A 339 -16.06 0.53 -8.32
N ILE A 340 -16.41 1.83 -8.36
CA ILE A 340 -15.47 2.90 -8.71
C ILE A 340 -14.34 3.07 -7.68
N PRO A 341 -14.55 2.95 -6.35
CA PRO A 341 -13.45 2.95 -5.39
C PRO A 341 -12.33 1.94 -5.73
N PHE A 342 -12.70 0.73 -6.17
CA PHE A 342 -11.74 -0.27 -6.62
C PHE A 342 -11.03 0.15 -7.92
N GLN A 343 -11.76 0.73 -8.87
CA GLN A 343 -11.21 1.21 -10.14
C GLN A 343 -10.21 2.36 -9.94
N ILE A 344 -10.51 3.33 -9.06
CA ILE A 344 -9.58 4.39 -8.67
C ILE A 344 -8.31 3.78 -8.07
N PHE A 345 -8.45 2.84 -7.14
CA PHE A 345 -7.31 2.17 -6.52
C PHE A 345 -6.44 1.47 -7.58
N ALA A 346 -7.06 0.69 -8.47
CA ALA A 346 -6.35 -0.04 -9.52
C ALA A 346 -5.61 0.89 -10.50
N ALA A 347 -6.27 1.94 -10.98
CA ALA A 347 -5.67 2.93 -11.88
C ALA A 347 -4.48 3.65 -11.22
N ALA A 348 -4.64 4.07 -9.97
CA ALA A 348 -3.58 4.73 -9.23
C ALA A 348 -2.38 3.80 -9.01
N ARG A 349 -2.62 2.64 -8.39
CA ARG A 349 -1.59 1.70 -7.93
C ARG A 349 -0.80 1.08 -9.08
N ALA A 350 -1.39 0.97 -10.26
CA ALA A 350 -0.70 0.56 -11.48
C ALA A 350 0.58 1.37 -11.74
N THR A 351 0.60 2.64 -11.34
CA THR A 351 1.78 3.50 -11.43
C THR A 351 2.95 2.97 -10.59
N GLY A 352 2.70 2.70 -9.30
CA GLY A 352 3.66 2.12 -8.39
C GLY A 352 4.10 0.72 -8.80
N TRP A 353 3.19 -0.13 -9.28
CA TRP A 353 3.54 -1.44 -9.81
C TRP A 353 4.56 -1.37 -10.96
N LEU A 354 4.33 -0.49 -11.93
CA LEU A 354 5.27 -0.30 -13.03
C LEU A 354 6.63 0.23 -12.52
N ALA A 355 6.63 1.13 -11.53
CA ALA A 355 7.86 1.59 -10.88
C ALA A 355 8.64 0.42 -10.25
N HIS A 356 7.96 -0.43 -9.49
CA HIS A 356 8.56 -1.57 -8.81
C HIS A 356 9.01 -2.67 -9.79
N ALA A 357 8.32 -2.85 -10.91
CA ALA A 357 8.74 -3.76 -11.97
C ALA A 357 10.04 -3.27 -12.63
N LEU A 358 10.12 -1.97 -12.95
CA LEU A 358 11.32 -1.33 -13.50
C LEU A 358 12.50 -1.43 -12.52
N GLU A 359 12.30 -1.08 -11.24
CA GLU A 359 13.33 -1.18 -10.21
C GLU A 359 13.82 -2.62 -10.05
N GLN A 360 12.90 -3.60 -10.02
CA GLN A 360 13.29 -5.01 -9.92
C GLN A 360 14.09 -5.48 -11.14
N ASN A 361 13.71 -5.05 -12.34
CA ASN A 361 14.44 -5.39 -13.57
C ASN A 361 15.87 -4.85 -13.54
N GLU A 362 16.09 -3.65 -12.99
CA GLU A 362 17.44 -3.06 -12.81
C GLU A 362 18.31 -3.86 -11.83
N THR A 363 17.72 -4.45 -10.77
CA THR A 363 18.49 -5.30 -9.85
C THR A 363 19.05 -6.55 -10.53
N GLY A 364 18.36 -7.06 -11.55
CA GLY A 364 18.70 -8.28 -12.28
C GLY A 364 18.64 -9.58 -11.47
N ARG A 365 18.18 -9.53 -10.20
CA ARG A 365 18.18 -10.68 -9.26
C ARG A 365 16.82 -11.38 -9.23
N LEU A 366 16.84 -12.71 -9.28
CA LEU A 366 15.66 -13.57 -9.15
C LEU A 366 15.18 -13.62 -7.68
N ILE A 367 13.88 -13.45 -7.45
CA ILE A 367 13.24 -13.68 -6.15
C ILE A 367 12.84 -15.15 -6.09
N ARG A 368 13.56 -15.95 -5.30
CA ARG A 368 13.34 -17.39 -5.16
C ARG A 368 13.50 -17.85 -3.70
N PRO A 369 12.47 -17.66 -2.85
CA PRO A 369 12.52 -18.13 -1.47
C PRO A 369 12.54 -19.66 -1.39
N ARG A 370 12.99 -20.18 -0.25
CA ARG A 370 12.94 -21.61 0.09
C ARG A 370 11.86 -21.84 1.13
N ALA A 371 11.05 -22.88 0.94
CA ALA A 371 10.10 -23.33 1.95
C ALA A 371 10.80 -24.22 2.99
N ARG A 372 10.35 -24.14 4.25
CA ARG A 372 10.60 -25.18 5.26
C ARG A 372 9.58 -26.29 5.02
N TYR A 373 10.04 -27.50 4.69
CA TYR A 373 9.16 -28.65 4.52
C TYR A 373 8.60 -29.09 5.88
N THR A 374 7.28 -29.21 5.99
CA THR A 374 6.56 -29.65 7.20
C THR A 374 5.63 -30.83 6.94
N GLY A 375 5.81 -31.53 5.81
CA GLY A 375 5.09 -32.76 5.49
C GLY A 375 5.73 -34.00 6.13
N PRO A 376 5.21 -35.21 5.81
CA PRO A 376 5.77 -36.46 6.30
C PRO A 376 7.25 -36.63 5.92
N PRO A 377 8.10 -37.21 6.78
CA PRO A 377 9.51 -37.42 6.44
C PRO A 377 9.66 -38.24 5.15
N PRO A 378 10.65 -37.96 4.29
CA PRO A 378 10.91 -38.76 3.10
C PRO A 378 11.09 -40.24 3.48
N GLY A 379 10.51 -41.14 2.67
CA GLY A 379 10.69 -42.59 2.84
C GLY A 379 12.15 -43.03 2.64
N PRO A 380 12.48 -44.28 3.00
CA PRO A 380 13.82 -44.80 2.82
C PRO A 380 14.24 -44.75 1.33
N LEU A 381 15.49 -44.34 1.08
CA LEU A 381 16.08 -44.40 -0.26
C LEU A 381 16.20 -45.89 -0.65
N GLN A 382 15.53 -46.30 -1.73
CA GLN A 382 15.77 -47.62 -2.31
C GLN A 382 17.22 -47.66 -2.82
N GLN A 383 18.02 -48.57 -2.27
CA GLN A 383 19.36 -48.81 -2.78
C GLN A 383 19.23 -49.31 -4.21
N ALA A 384 19.83 -48.59 -5.16
CA ALA A 384 19.95 -49.06 -6.53
C ALA A 384 20.80 -50.34 -6.50
N THR A 385 20.16 -51.50 -6.74
CA THR A 385 20.88 -52.74 -7.03
C THR A 385 21.68 -52.53 -8.31
N THR A 386 23.00 -52.46 -8.16
CA THR A 386 23.99 -52.42 -9.25
C THR A 386 23.97 -53.68 -10.10
#